data_AF-A0A9E7B7D0-F1
#
_entry.id   AF-A0A9E7B7D0-F1
#
_cell.length_a   1.000
_cell.length_b   1.000
_cell.length_c   1.000
_cell.angle_alpha   90.00
_cell.angle_beta   90.00
_cell.angle_gamma   90.00
#
_symmetry.space_group_name_H-M   'P 1'
#
loop_
_entity.id
_entity.type
_entity.pdbx_description
1 polymer ?
#
loop_
_entity_poly.entity_id
_entity_poly.type
_entity_poly.pdbx_seq_one_letter_code
_entity_poly.pdbx_strand_id
1 'polypeptide(L)'
;MKWYRPLSACVLICLVSVTAFAESGVRGRVAWRGELIQEITVRAYRQIADIGKGDVVAVSAPTDLDGLYQLDLKPGNYVLTASNSSGALKPGDLFCYYSGSPIQVPAEGYRNVGFNLVRVPEAQPVKEAARSGIYGQLSYQGEPLEKAYLYVYKDPSKNFKGPGYFIQPVARGDFRLNLPPGEYYLLARKRMQGGQFGPIEIGDYFNYYYGNPVRIEAGQVQEVKIETVTRLSMLEAEVVDLQGISGQVVDASGVPQPGLYVFAYRQAAMTGNPDFFSTPTGADGHFEISLPDSGPYYLLARQAFGGPAGGDELYGKLQASGGDPVPVTVSTKQEEVVIHVAPKTSD
;
A
#
# COMPACT_ATOMS: atom_id res chain seq x y z
N MET A 1 -5.85 50.87 -69.61
CA MET A 1 -6.76 49.97 -68.88
C MET A 1 -6.00 48.72 -68.45
N LYS A 2 -5.55 48.67 -67.20
CA LYS A 2 -4.95 47.46 -66.62
C LYS A 2 -5.64 47.19 -65.28
N TRP A 3 -6.13 45.97 -65.17
CA TRP A 3 -7.08 45.50 -64.18
C TRP A 3 -6.45 45.26 -62.81
N TYR A 4 -7.23 45.56 -61.77
CA TYR A 4 -7.00 45.21 -60.37
C TYR A 4 -6.89 43.69 -60.19
N ARG A 5 -5.91 43.22 -59.40
CA ARG A 5 -5.92 41.89 -58.80
C ARG A 5 -6.09 42.06 -57.28
N PRO A 6 -7.10 41.43 -56.65
CA PRO A 6 -7.26 41.50 -55.21
C PRO A 6 -6.27 40.56 -54.51
N LEU A 7 -5.54 41.06 -53.51
CA LEU A 7 -4.80 40.24 -52.56
C LEU A 7 -5.82 39.46 -51.71
N SER A 8 -5.81 38.13 -51.83
CA SER A 8 -6.47 37.25 -50.88
C SER A 8 -5.55 37.06 -49.68
N ALA A 9 -5.92 37.63 -48.53
CA ALA A 9 -5.28 37.36 -47.26
C ALA A 9 -5.80 36.01 -46.71
N CYS A 10 -4.97 34.96 -46.80
CA CYS A 10 -5.21 33.71 -46.08
C CYS A 10 -4.85 33.91 -44.61
N VAL A 11 -5.86 33.98 -43.74
CA VAL A 11 -5.67 33.88 -42.29
C VAL A 11 -5.51 32.40 -41.96
N LEU A 12 -4.27 32.00 -41.66
CA LEU A 12 -3.93 30.66 -41.18
C LEU A 12 -4.24 30.58 -39.68
N ILE A 13 -5.35 29.96 -39.30
CA ILE A 13 -5.64 29.62 -37.89
C ILE A 13 -4.77 28.41 -37.54
N CYS A 14 -3.64 28.64 -36.87
CA CYS A 14 -2.87 27.59 -36.23
C CYS A 14 -3.68 27.03 -35.05
N LEU A 15 -4.39 25.92 -35.28
CA LEU A 15 -4.87 25.04 -34.22
C LEU A 15 -3.63 24.46 -33.52
N VAL A 16 -3.23 25.09 -32.41
CA VAL A 16 -2.32 24.45 -31.46
C VAL A 16 -3.14 23.34 -30.81
N SER A 17 -2.97 22.12 -31.30
CA SER A 17 -3.42 20.91 -30.64
C SER A 17 -2.67 20.81 -29.31
N VAL A 18 -3.21 21.43 -28.27
CA VAL A 18 -2.81 21.12 -26.90
C VAL A 18 -3.21 19.67 -26.74
N THR A 19 -2.23 18.77 -26.70
CA THR A 19 -2.46 17.40 -26.24
C THR A 19 -2.98 17.54 -24.81
N ALA A 20 -4.29 17.45 -24.64
CA ALA A 20 -4.89 17.29 -23.33
C ALA A 20 -4.32 15.97 -22.82
N PHE A 21 -3.34 16.04 -21.91
CA PHE A 21 -2.97 14.88 -21.13
C PHE A 21 -4.26 14.43 -20.43
N ALA A 22 -4.64 13.17 -20.62
CA ALA A 22 -5.77 12.62 -19.89
C ALA A 22 -5.54 12.85 -18.39
N GLU A 23 -6.57 13.39 -17.72
CA GLU A 23 -6.49 13.65 -16.29
C GLU A 23 -6.24 12.35 -15.52
N SER A 24 -5.29 12.36 -14.60
CA SER A 24 -4.93 11.22 -13.77
C SER A 24 -4.71 11.65 -12.33
N GLY A 25 -4.96 10.74 -11.38
CA GLY A 25 -4.76 11.04 -9.98
C GLY A 25 -5.44 10.08 -9.02
N VAL A 26 -5.77 10.61 -7.85
CA VAL A 26 -6.57 9.92 -6.84
C VAL A 26 -7.74 10.79 -6.41
N ARG A 27 -8.86 10.17 -6.06
CA ARG A 27 -10.03 10.84 -5.50
C ARG A 27 -10.72 9.94 -4.51
N GLY A 28 -11.61 10.49 -3.71
CA GLY A 28 -12.44 9.66 -2.84
C GLY A 28 -12.99 10.45 -1.68
N ARG A 29 -13.21 9.77 -0.55
CA ARG A 29 -13.84 10.35 0.63
C ARG A 29 -12.97 10.20 1.87
N VAL A 30 -13.08 11.18 2.75
CA VAL A 30 -12.45 11.18 4.06
C VAL A 30 -13.51 11.09 5.14
N ALA A 31 -13.31 10.18 6.08
CA ALA A 31 -14.21 9.96 7.21
C ALA A 31 -13.46 9.84 8.54
N TRP A 32 -14.15 10.10 9.64
CA TRP A 32 -13.72 9.81 11.00
C TRP A 32 -14.90 9.21 11.76
N ARG A 33 -14.72 8.01 12.34
CA ARG A 33 -15.78 7.30 13.08
C ARG A 33 -17.10 7.12 12.30
N GLY A 34 -17.00 6.95 10.98
CA GLY A 34 -18.14 6.76 10.09
C GLY A 34 -18.79 8.05 9.57
N GLU A 35 -18.34 9.22 10.05
CA GLU A 35 -18.82 10.52 9.60
C GLU A 35 -17.87 11.12 8.54
N LEU A 36 -18.42 11.72 7.49
CA LEU A 36 -17.64 12.40 6.44
C LEU A 36 -17.10 13.73 6.97
N ILE A 37 -15.83 14.04 6.70
CA ILE A 37 -15.13 15.18 7.29
C ILE A 37 -14.67 16.17 6.22
N GLN A 38 -15.00 17.44 6.44
CA GLN A 38 -14.61 18.58 5.62
C GLN A 38 -13.25 19.15 6.06
N GLU A 39 -12.68 20.05 5.27
CA GLU A 39 -11.44 20.75 5.62
C GLU A 39 -10.23 19.82 5.84
N ILE A 40 -10.24 18.64 5.22
CA ILE A 40 -9.12 17.71 5.20
C ILE A 40 -8.38 17.84 3.88
N THR A 41 -7.06 17.94 3.95
CA THR A 41 -6.19 17.93 2.77
C THR A 41 -5.51 16.58 2.63
N VAL A 42 -5.46 16.06 1.41
CA VAL A 42 -4.72 14.84 1.05
C VAL A 42 -3.37 15.24 0.45
N ARG A 43 -2.30 14.61 0.91
CA ARG A 43 -0.92 14.86 0.47
C ARG A 43 -0.32 13.63 -0.15
N ALA A 44 0.41 13.82 -1.25
CA ALA A 44 1.16 12.77 -1.92
C ALA A 44 2.67 12.96 -1.73
N TYR A 45 3.36 11.85 -1.52
CA TYR A 45 4.81 11.75 -1.32
C TYR A 45 5.39 10.67 -2.23
N ARG A 46 6.69 10.76 -2.58
CA ARG A 46 7.35 9.73 -3.40
C ARG A 46 7.67 8.47 -2.58
N GLN A 47 8.00 8.66 -1.31
CA GLN A 47 8.36 7.59 -0.38
C GLN A 47 7.98 7.98 1.05
N ILE A 48 7.94 7.01 1.94
CA ILE A 48 7.49 7.20 3.33
C ILE A 48 8.41 8.16 4.10
N ALA A 49 9.72 8.14 3.83
CA ALA A 49 10.70 9.01 4.49
C ALA A 49 10.44 10.52 4.23
N ASP A 50 9.73 10.85 3.14
CA ASP A 50 9.40 12.23 2.77
C ASP A 50 8.29 12.80 3.67
N ILE A 51 7.46 11.95 4.30
CA ILE A 51 6.36 12.38 5.19
C ILE A 51 6.92 13.20 6.36
N GLY A 52 7.90 12.64 7.08
CA GLY A 52 8.51 13.30 8.24
C GLY A 52 9.31 14.55 7.90
N LYS A 53 9.75 14.69 6.64
CA LYS A 53 10.46 15.87 6.13
C LYS A 53 9.52 16.96 5.63
N GLY A 54 8.27 16.60 5.31
CA GLY A 54 7.34 17.50 4.64
C GLY A 54 7.64 17.70 3.15
N ASP A 55 8.36 16.77 2.52
CA ASP A 55 8.72 16.83 1.09
C ASP A 55 7.52 16.40 0.23
N VAL A 56 6.49 17.24 0.20
CA VAL A 56 5.21 16.96 -0.46
C VAL A 56 5.32 17.14 -1.97
N VAL A 57 4.80 16.19 -2.74
CA VAL A 57 4.73 16.26 -4.21
C VAL A 57 3.50 17.04 -4.67
N ALA A 58 2.35 16.80 -4.04
CA ALA A 58 1.10 17.47 -4.36
C ALA A 58 0.15 17.46 -3.14
N VAL A 59 -0.76 18.43 -3.10
CA VAL A 59 -1.77 18.61 -2.05
C VAL A 59 -3.12 18.82 -2.72
N SER A 60 -4.16 18.15 -2.24
CA SER A 60 -5.54 18.36 -2.72
C SER A 60 -6.08 19.70 -2.22
N ALA A 61 -7.16 20.18 -2.85
CA ALA A 61 -8.06 21.10 -2.16
C ALA A 61 -8.61 20.44 -0.87
N PRO A 62 -9.00 21.23 0.14
CA PRO A 62 -9.67 20.69 1.31
C PRO A 62 -10.96 19.95 0.91
N THR A 63 -11.31 18.90 1.65
CA THR A 63 -12.54 18.14 1.43
C THR A 63 -13.78 19.02 1.58
N ASP A 64 -14.78 18.77 0.73
CA ASP A 64 -16.07 19.48 0.75
C ASP A 64 -17.02 18.97 1.84
N LEU A 65 -18.28 19.43 1.81
CA LEU A 65 -19.34 19.06 2.75
C LEU A 65 -19.59 17.54 2.83
N ASP A 66 -19.35 16.83 1.73
CA ASP A 66 -19.52 15.39 1.59
C ASP A 66 -18.21 14.62 1.80
N GLY A 67 -17.19 15.29 2.35
CA GLY A 67 -15.87 14.72 2.61
C GLY A 67 -15.13 14.31 1.33
N LEU A 68 -15.56 14.79 0.15
CA LEU A 68 -14.97 14.43 -1.13
C LEU A 68 -13.68 15.21 -1.37
N TYR A 69 -12.69 14.54 -1.96
CA TYR A 69 -11.48 15.19 -2.46
C TYR A 69 -11.08 14.63 -3.82
N GLN A 70 -10.30 15.43 -4.54
CA GLN A 70 -9.57 15.02 -5.73
C GLN A 70 -8.14 15.56 -5.64
N LEU A 71 -7.18 14.76 -6.09
CA LEU A 71 -5.77 15.11 -6.16
C LEU A 71 -5.20 14.62 -7.49
N ASP A 72 -4.92 15.56 -8.37
CA ASP A 72 -4.31 15.29 -9.68
C ASP A 72 -2.84 14.89 -9.46
N LEU A 73 -2.45 13.75 -10.03
CA LEU A 73 -1.10 13.20 -9.94
C LEU A 73 -0.70 12.64 -11.29
N LYS A 74 0.57 12.82 -11.64
CA LYS A 74 1.15 12.12 -12.78
C LYS A 74 1.16 10.60 -12.51
N PRO A 75 1.22 9.78 -13.57
CA PRO A 75 1.32 8.32 -13.42
C PRO A 75 2.56 7.94 -12.59
N GLY A 76 2.40 7.03 -11.65
CA GLY A 76 3.48 6.63 -10.75
C GLY A 76 3.03 6.08 -9.41
N ASN A 77 4.00 5.85 -8.53
CA ASN A 77 3.78 5.31 -7.19
C ASN A 77 3.86 6.41 -6.15
N TYR A 78 2.86 6.48 -5.28
CA TYR A 78 2.73 7.51 -4.26
C TYR A 78 2.37 6.94 -2.90
N VAL A 79 2.89 7.59 -1.87
CA VAL A 79 2.45 7.42 -0.48
C VAL A 79 1.50 8.56 -0.16
N LEU A 80 0.37 8.26 0.48
CA LEU A 80 -0.66 9.27 0.75
C LEU A 80 -0.94 9.42 2.24
N THR A 81 -1.16 10.66 2.67
CA THR A 81 -1.71 11.00 3.99
C THR A 81 -2.89 11.95 3.85
N ALA A 82 -3.78 11.95 4.84
CA ALA A 82 -4.87 12.91 4.96
C ALA A 82 -4.83 13.58 6.34
N SER A 83 -4.92 14.90 6.39
CA SER A 83 -4.93 15.65 7.65
C SER A 83 -5.57 17.04 7.51
N ASN A 84 -6.13 17.54 8.62
CA ASN A 84 -6.54 18.94 8.79
C ASN A 84 -5.35 19.89 9.11
N SER A 85 -4.13 19.36 9.25
CA SER A 85 -2.93 20.14 9.51
C SER A 85 -2.02 20.18 8.28
N SER A 86 -1.31 21.29 8.09
CA SER A 86 -0.31 21.49 7.03
C SER A 86 1.14 21.36 7.51
N GLY A 87 1.34 21.20 8.82
CA GLY A 87 2.66 21.08 9.45
C GLY A 87 2.74 19.89 10.40
N ALA A 88 3.59 20.01 11.42
CA ALA A 88 3.68 19.00 12.47
C ALA A 88 2.32 18.83 13.17
N LEU A 89 1.90 17.56 13.29
CA LEU A 89 0.64 17.19 13.93
C LEU A 89 0.65 17.55 15.41
N LYS A 90 -0.47 18.09 15.88
CA LYS A 90 -0.72 18.46 17.28
C LYS A 90 -1.83 17.60 17.88
N PRO A 91 -1.89 17.46 19.21
CA PRO A 91 -3.04 16.86 19.88
C PRO A 91 -4.35 17.47 19.39
N GLY A 92 -5.31 16.62 19.03
CA GLY A 92 -6.60 17.02 18.49
C GLY A 92 -6.68 17.05 16.95
N ASP A 93 -5.54 17.13 16.25
CA ASP A 93 -5.51 17.04 14.78
C ASP A 93 -6.06 15.69 14.32
N LEU A 94 -6.58 15.67 13.10
CA LEU A 94 -6.98 14.44 12.42
C LEU A 94 -5.90 14.01 11.45
N PHE A 95 -5.63 12.71 11.42
CA PHE A 95 -4.58 12.14 10.59
C PHE A 95 -4.95 10.74 10.10
N CYS A 96 -4.57 10.42 8.87
CA CYS A 96 -4.54 9.06 8.35
C CYS A 96 -3.35 8.90 7.40
N TYR A 97 -2.72 7.74 7.46
CA TYR A 97 -1.84 7.22 6.42
C TYR A 97 -2.62 6.18 5.62
N TYR A 98 -2.57 6.25 4.29
CA TYR A 98 -3.32 5.32 3.45
C TYR A 98 -2.77 3.89 3.58
N SER A 99 -3.63 2.95 3.99
CA SER A 99 -3.25 1.56 4.25
C SER A 99 -2.88 0.76 2.99
N GLY A 100 -3.40 1.15 1.83
CA GLY A 100 -3.03 0.59 0.52
C GLY A 100 -1.75 1.19 -0.08
N SER A 101 -0.89 1.81 0.73
CA SER A 101 0.33 2.47 0.26
C SER A 101 1.43 1.46 -0.15
N PRO A 102 2.22 1.74 -1.21
CA PRO A 102 2.03 2.85 -2.15
C PRO A 102 0.82 2.62 -3.08
N ILE A 103 0.08 3.68 -3.36
CA ILE A 103 -0.93 3.66 -4.41
C ILE A 103 -0.25 3.87 -5.75
N GLN A 104 -0.77 3.18 -6.77
CA GLN A 104 -0.33 3.37 -8.14
C GLN A 104 -1.34 4.17 -8.94
N VAL A 105 -0.91 5.35 -9.36
CA VAL A 105 -1.67 6.25 -10.22
C VAL A 105 -1.48 5.81 -11.67
N PRO A 106 -2.58 5.53 -12.41
CA PRO A 106 -2.53 5.07 -13.78
C PRO A 106 -2.12 6.18 -14.76
N ALA A 107 -1.89 5.81 -16.02
CA ALA A 107 -1.64 6.75 -17.12
C ALA A 107 -2.80 7.75 -17.31
N GLU A 108 -4.03 7.24 -17.17
CA GLU A 108 -5.28 7.97 -17.38
C GLU A 108 -6.29 7.56 -16.31
N GLY A 109 -7.10 8.51 -15.82
CA GLY A 109 -8.15 8.26 -14.85
C GLY A 109 -7.70 8.35 -13.38
N TYR A 110 -8.67 8.23 -12.48
CA TYR A 110 -8.47 8.40 -11.04
C TYR A 110 -8.66 7.09 -10.29
N ARG A 111 -7.80 6.83 -9.31
CA ARG A 111 -8.02 5.76 -8.33
C ARG A 111 -8.89 6.26 -7.19
N ASN A 112 -9.85 5.43 -6.78
CA ASN A 112 -10.62 5.68 -5.58
C ASN A 112 -9.80 5.29 -4.35
N VAL A 113 -9.56 6.27 -3.48
CA VAL A 113 -8.80 6.14 -2.24
C VAL A 113 -9.61 6.83 -1.16
N GLY A 114 -9.89 6.11 -0.07
CA GLY A 114 -10.53 6.71 1.08
C GLY A 114 -9.69 6.63 2.33
N PHE A 115 -9.95 7.59 3.23
CA PHE A 115 -9.24 7.74 4.48
C PHE A 115 -10.21 7.62 5.63
N ASN A 116 -9.89 6.71 6.56
CA ASN A 116 -10.51 6.67 7.87
C ASN A 116 -9.50 7.28 8.86
N LEU A 117 -9.81 8.47 9.34
CA LEU A 117 -8.93 9.27 10.18
C LEU A 117 -8.87 8.70 11.60
N VAL A 118 -7.83 9.08 12.32
CA VAL A 118 -7.76 9.01 13.78
C VAL A 118 -7.53 10.41 14.33
N ARG A 119 -7.86 10.59 15.61
CA ARG A 119 -7.54 11.82 16.33
C ARG A 119 -6.18 11.65 17.00
N VAL A 120 -5.29 12.60 16.77
CA VAL A 120 -3.98 12.64 17.40
C VAL A 120 -4.19 12.82 18.92
N PRO A 121 -3.73 11.87 19.75
CA PRO A 121 -3.92 11.92 21.19
C PRO A 121 -3.01 12.96 21.84
N GLU A 122 -3.28 13.28 23.11
CA GLU A 122 -2.34 14.03 23.93
C GLU A 122 -1.02 13.26 24.07
N ALA A 123 0.08 13.94 23.75
CA ALA A 123 1.42 13.41 23.92
C ALA A 123 1.82 13.49 25.40
N GLN A 124 2.30 12.38 25.95
CA GLN A 124 2.93 12.38 27.26
C GLN A 124 4.41 12.77 27.13
N PRO A 125 4.97 13.47 28.14
CA PRO A 125 6.39 13.78 28.16
C PRO A 125 7.21 12.49 28.19
N VAL A 126 8.38 12.53 27.54
CA VAL A 126 9.37 11.46 27.62
C VAL A 126 9.81 11.28 29.07
N LYS A 127 9.96 10.03 29.50
CA LYS A 127 10.34 9.67 30.86
C LYS A 127 11.76 9.13 30.88
N GLU A 128 12.56 9.62 31.83
CA GLU A 128 13.85 9.01 32.17
C GLU A 128 13.65 7.63 32.78
N ALA A 129 14.50 6.68 32.41
CA ALA A 129 14.43 5.28 32.77
C ALA A 129 15.79 4.59 32.69
N ALA A 130 15.96 3.49 33.44
CA ALA A 130 17.19 2.69 33.37
C ALA A 130 17.42 2.00 32.00
N ARG A 131 16.39 1.92 31.16
CA ARG A 131 16.43 1.31 29.83
C ARG A 131 15.69 2.20 28.84
N SER A 132 16.15 2.19 27.60
CA SER A 132 15.51 2.88 26.48
C SER A 132 14.36 2.05 25.88
N GLY A 133 13.32 2.71 25.39
CA GLY A 133 12.25 2.03 24.65
C GLY A 133 10.93 2.77 24.55
N ILE A 134 9.88 2.00 24.31
CA ILE A 134 8.51 2.50 24.18
C ILE A 134 7.55 1.69 25.05
N TYR A 135 6.46 2.31 25.44
CA TYR A 135 5.30 1.65 26.02
C TYR A 135 4.02 2.31 25.52
N GLY A 136 2.88 1.65 25.66
CA GLY A 136 1.60 2.28 25.38
C GLY A 136 0.57 1.28 24.90
N GLN A 137 -0.31 1.73 24.01
CA GLN A 137 -1.56 1.04 23.71
C GLN A 137 -1.87 1.01 22.21
N LEU A 138 -2.37 -0.13 21.76
CA LEU A 138 -3.08 -0.31 20.50
C LEU A 138 -4.58 -0.28 20.79
N SER A 139 -5.34 0.50 20.02
CA SER A 139 -6.78 0.66 20.22
C SER A 139 -7.56 0.65 18.91
N TYR A 140 -8.89 0.58 19.01
CA TYR A 140 -9.83 0.81 17.91
C TYR A 140 -11.05 1.54 18.47
N GLN A 141 -11.36 2.72 17.92
CA GLN A 141 -12.48 3.55 18.39
C GLN A 141 -12.44 3.91 19.88
N GLY A 142 -11.23 3.96 20.47
CA GLY A 142 -11.02 4.26 21.89
C GLY A 142 -10.91 3.03 22.79
N GLU A 143 -11.25 1.83 22.31
CA GLU A 143 -11.17 0.60 23.09
C GLU A 143 -9.84 -0.14 22.84
N PRO A 144 -9.26 -0.83 23.84
CA PRO A 144 -8.05 -1.63 23.66
C PRO A 144 -8.22 -2.69 22.56
N LEU A 145 -7.25 -2.77 21.64
CA LEU A 145 -7.26 -3.74 20.55
C LEU A 145 -6.48 -4.99 20.94
N GLU A 146 -7.21 -6.05 21.26
CA GLU A 146 -6.62 -7.36 21.57
C GLU A 146 -6.13 -8.11 20.33
N LYS A 147 -5.14 -9.00 20.54
CA LYS A 147 -4.58 -9.92 19.54
C LYS A 147 -4.09 -9.21 18.28
N ALA A 148 -3.42 -8.09 18.47
CA ALA A 148 -2.79 -7.31 17.42
C ALA A 148 -1.26 -7.50 17.45
N TYR A 149 -0.59 -6.92 16.47
CA TYR A 149 0.87 -6.90 16.38
C TYR A 149 1.36 -5.47 16.19
N LEU A 150 2.37 -5.10 16.98
CA LEU A 150 3.15 -3.88 16.78
C LEU A 150 4.39 -4.22 15.95
N TYR A 151 4.50 -3.60 14.78
CA TYR A 151 5.65 -3.74 13.88
C TYR A 151 6.58 -2.56 14.08
N VAL A 152 7.86 -2.87 14.21
CA VAL A 152 8.94 -1.90 14.35
C VAL A 152 9.86 -2.04 13.15
N TYR A 153 10.06 -0.97 12.40
CA TYR A 153 10.99 -0.89 11.28
C TYR A 153 12.08 0.14 11.58
N LYS A 154 13.29 -0.09 11.07
CA LYS A 154 14.38 0.92 11.08
C LYS A 154 14.52 1.65 9.74
N ASP A 155 13.96 1.07 8.69
CA ASP A 155 14.09 1.56 7.32
C ASP A 155 12.71 1.52 6.65
N PRO A 156 12.18 2.68 6.21
CA PRO A 156 10.90 2.75 5.52
C PRO A 156 11.02 2.55 4.00
N SER A 157 12.23 2.41 3.44
CA SER A 157 12.49 2.34 1.99
C SER A 157 11.75 1.20 1.27
N LYS A 158 11.44 0.12 2.00
CA LYS A 158 10.70 -1.04 1.49
C LYS A 158 9.20 -0.97 1.74
N ASN A 159 8.65 0.22 1.97
CA ASN A 159 7.21 0.44 2.19
C ASN A 159 6.61 -0.41 3.32
N PHE A 160 7.39 -0.70 4.35
CA PHE A 160 7.01 -1.61 5.44
C PHE A 160 6.51 -2.98 4.96
N LYS A 161 7.03 -3.43 3.80
CA LYS A 161 6.92 -4.80 3.30
C LYS A 161 8.06 -5.62 3.87
N GLY A 162 7.76 -6.87 4.21
CA GLY A 162 8.75 -7.83 4.71
C GLY A 162 8.95 -7.75 6.23
N PRO A 163 9.96 -8.49 6.75
CA PRO A 163 10.18 -8.59 8.17
C PRO A 163 10.54 -7.22 8.75
N GLY A 164 9.85 -6.83 9.81
CA GLY A 164 10.27 -5.69 10.63
C GLY A 164 11.58 -5.97 11.34
N TYR A 165 12.20 -4.91 11.86
CA TYR A 165 13.28 -5.06 12.85
C TYR A 165 12.79 -5.85 14.07
N PHE A 166 11.54 -5.63 14.47
CA PHE A 166 10.87 -6.40 15.50
C PHE A 166 9.36 -6.47 15.22
N ILE A 167 8.73 -7.58 15.58
CA ILE A 167 7.27 -7.73 15.57
C ILE A 167 6.85 -8.19 16.97
N GLN A 168 6.15 -7.34 17.70
CA GLN A 168 5.68 -7.61 19.06
C GLN A 168 4.20 -8.05 19.01
N PRO A 169 3.87 -9.29 19.41
CA PRO A 169 2.48 -9.66 19.69
C PRO A 169 1.94 -8.84 20.86
N VAL A 170 0.75 -8.25 20.70
CA VAL A 170 0.07 -7.42 21.69
C VAL A 170 -1.27 -8.08 22.04
N ALA A 171 -1.30 -8.78 23.18
CA ALA A 171 -2.43 -9.61 23.55
C ALA A 171 -3.67 -8.81 23.98
N ARG A 172 -3.49 -7.75 24.78
CA ARG A 172 -4.56 -7.00 25.46
C ARG A 172 -4.65 -5.52 25.07
N GLY A 173 -4.04 -5.14 23.95
CA GLY A 173 -3.89 -3.73 23.56
C GLY A 173 -2.67 -3.03 24.17
N ASP A 174 -2.30 -3.31 25.42
CA ASP A 174 -1.12 -2.69 26.05
C ASP A 174 0.19 -3.41 25.70
N PHE A 175 1.26 -2.63 25.50
CA PHE A 175 2.60 -3.15 25.22
C PHE A 175 3.70 -2.35 25.92
N ARG A 176 4.86 -3.01 26.07
CA ARG A 176 6.14 -2.40 26.45
C ARG A 176 7.25 -3.09 25.69
N LEU A 177 8.14 -2.31 25.08
CA LEU A 177 9.24 -2.82 24.27
C LEU A 177 10.51 -2.03 24.58
N ASN A 178 11.58 -2.73 24.98
CA ASN A 178 12.89 -2.11 25.08
C ASN A 178 13.47 -1.97 23.67
N LEU A 179 13.90 -0.77 23.32
CA LEU A 179 14.54 -0.48 22.05
C LEU A 179 15.86 0.24 22.32
N PRO A 180 16.96 -0.18 21.68
CA PRO A 180 18.19 0.61 21.71
C PRO A 180 17.95 2.04 21.19
N PRO A 181 18.79 3.01 21.58
CA PRO A 181 18.74 4.35 21.01
C PRO A 181 18.79 4.31 19.48
N GLY A 182 17.97 5.13 18.83
CA GLY A 182 17.82 5.14 17.39
C GLY A 182 16.47 5.64 16.92
N GLU A 183 16.29 5.59 15.60
CA GLU A 183 15.08 6.02 14.91
C GLU A 183 14.28 4.79 14.44
N TYR A 184 12.97 4.80 14.69
CA TYR A 184 12.08 3.68 14.40
C TYR A 184 10.76 4.14 13.78
N TYR A 185 10.21 3.31 12.91
CA TYR A 185 8.88 3.48 12.35
C TYR A 185 7.95 2.39 12.91
N LEU A 186 6.81 2.81 13.44
CA LEU A 186 5.86 1.97 14.15
C LEU A 186 4.56 1.82 13.38
N LEU A 187 4.06 0.59 13.29
CA LEU A 187 2.76 0.26 12.71
C LEU A 187 2.03 -0.73 13.59
N ALA A 188 0.71 -0.64 13.62
CA ALA A 188 -0.15 -1.63 14.23
C ALA A 188 -0.89 -2.40 13.14
N ARG A 189 -0.93 -3.74 13.23
CA ARG A 189 -1.73 -4.58 12.33
C ARG A 189 -2.43 -5.69 13.11
N LYS A 190 -3.69 -5.94 12.80
CA LYS A 190 -4.42 -7.12 13.22
C LYS A 190 -5.18 -7.66 12.02
N ARG A 191 -4.84 -8.88 11.63
CA ARG A 191 -5.53 -9.62 10.58
C ARG A 191 -6.65 -10.43 11.20
N MET A 192 -7.82 -10.43 10.58
CA MET A 192 -8.97 -11.20 11.03
C MET A 192 -8.72 -12.70 10.95
N GLN A 193 -8.00 -13.13 9.91
CA GLN A 193 -7.54 -14.51 9.76
C GLN A 193 -6.37 -14.87 10.71
N GLY A 194 -5.83 -13.89 11.44
CA GLY A 194 -4.65 -14.03 12.27
C GLY A 194 -3.34 -13.96 11.49
N GLY A 195 -2.25 -14.28 12.19
CA GLY A 195 -0.90 -14.25 11.61
C GLY A 195 -0.25 -12.86 11.54
N GLN A 196 1.07 -12.89 11.38
CA GLN A 196 1.93 -11.70 11.38
C GLN A 196 2.43 -11.28 9.98
N PHE A 197 2.09 -12.05 8.94
CA PHE A 197 2.53 -11.81 7.56
C PHE A 197 1.33 -11.75 6.62
N GLY A 198 1.56 -11.24 5.41
CA GLY A 198 0.53 -11.05 4.38
C GLY A 198 0.05 -9.60 4.25
N PRO A 199 -0.82 -9.32 3.28
CA PRO A 199 -1.43 -8.01 3.12
C PRO A 199 -2.39 -7.67 4.27
N ILE A 200 -2.88 -6.42 4.28
CA ILE A 200 -4.03 -6.00 5.09
C ILE A 200 -5.25 -6.14 4.20
N GLU A 201 -6.18 -7.01 4.56
CA GLU A 201 -7.41 -7.25 3.82
C GLU A 201 -8.52 -6.30 4.29
N ILE A 202 -9.64 -6.27 3.55
CA ILE A 202 -10.84 -5.57 3.99
C ILE A 202 -11.30 -6.15 5.34
N GLY A 203 -11.62 -5.28 6.29
CA GLY A 203 -12.01 -5.67 7.65
C GLY A 203 -10.85 -5.88 8.62
N ASP A 204 -9.61 -5.99 8.13
CA ASP A 204 -8.42 -5.97 9.00
C ASP A 204 -8.21 -4.59 9.62
N TYR A 205 -7.51 -4.58 10.75
CA TYR A 205 -7.13 -3.36 11.46
C TYR A 205 -5.70 -2.99 11.12
N PHE A 206 -5.49 -1.73 10.78
CA PHE A 206 -4.19 -1.19 10.44
C PHE A 206 -4.08 0.25 10.90
N ASN A 207 -2.90 0.66 11.37
CA ASN A 207 -2.51 2.07 11.27
C ASN A 207 -1.00 2.28 11.32
N TYR A 208 -0.57 3.38 10.72
CA TYR A 208 0.75 3.99 10.86
C TYR A 208 0.73 4.91 12.09
N TYR A 209 1.77 4.85 12.93
CA TYR A 209 1.86 5.79 14.04
C TYR A 209 2.08 7.21 13.53
N TYR A 210 1.16 8.13 13.85
CA TYR A 210 1.18 9.52 13.38
C TYR A 210 2.50 10.25 13.70
N GLY A 211 3.16 9.87 14.81
CA GLY A 211 4.41 10.47 15.28
C GLY A 211 5.66 9.81 14.71
N ASN A 212 5.55 9.01 13.65
CA ASN A 212 6.70 8.42 12.98
C ASN A 212 7.51 9.47 12.18
N PRO A 213 8.84 9.36 12.15
CA PRO A 213 9.62 8.38 12.90
C PRO A 213 9.70 8.71 14.40
N VAL A 214 9.75 7.65 15.23
CA VAL A 214 9.97 7.76 16.67
C VAL A 214 11.46 7.69 16.96
N ARG A 215 11.97 8.74 17.62
CA ARG A 215 13.36 8.81 18.06
C ARG A 215 13.47 8.42 19.53
N ILE A 216 14.28 7.41 19.81
CA ILE A 216 14.54 6.90 21.15
C ILE A 216 15.97 7.27 21.55
N GLU A 217 16.13 7.92 22.70
CA GLU A 217 17.44 8.26 23.26
C GLU A 217 17.86 7.28 24.37
N ALA A 218 19.13 7.31 24.74
CA ALA A 218 19.67 6.50 25.84
C ALA A 218 19.01 6.87 27.17
N GLY A 219 18.52 5.86 27.91
CA GLY A 219 17.89 6.05 29.20
C GLY A 219 16.49 6.65 29.15
N GLN A 220 15.82 6.65 27.98
CA GLN A 220 14.49 7.27 27.84
C GLN A 220 13.42 6.29 27.37
N VAL A 221 12.22 6.42 27.96
CA VAL A 221 11.02 5.73 27.48
C VAL A 221 9.94 6.71 27.08
N GLN A 222 9.31 6.44 25.93
CA GLN A 222 8.24 7.27 25.38
C GLN A 222 6.92 6.50 25.33
N GLU A 223 5.81 7.19 25.60
CA GLU A 223 4.47 6.64 25.38
C GLU A 223 4.12 6.70 23.88
N VAL A 224 3.59 5.61 23.35
CA VAL A 224 3.10 5.49 21.98
C VAL A 224 1.67 4.96 22.01
N LYS A 225 0.73 5.73 21.45
CA LYS A 225 -0.67 5.34 21.27
C LYS A 225 -0.98 5.23 19.79
N ILE A 226 -1.42 4.05 19.36
CA ILE A 226 -1.81 3.79 17.97
C ILE A 226 -3.28 3.35 17.97
N GLU A 227 -4.18 4.30 17.69
CA GLU A 227 -5.56 3.96 17.33
C GLU A 227 -5.55 3.39 15.91
N THR A 228 -6.13 2.21 15.73
CA THR A 228 -6.25 1.54 14.44
C THR A 228 -7.51 1.94 13.71
N VAL A 229 -7.50 1.75 12.39
CA VAL A 229 -8.71 1.85 11.57
C VAL A 229 -8.92 0.56 10.80
N THR A 230 -10.17 0.31 10.39
CA THR A 230 -10.49 -0.80 9.50
C THR A 230 -10.27 -0.38 8.05
N ARG A 231 -9.79 -1.31 7.22
CA ARG A 231 -9.80 -1.12 5.77
C ARG A 231 -11.22 -1.30 5.25
N LEU A 232 -11.78 -0.28 4.61
CA LEU A 232 -13.17 -0.24 4.16
C LEU A 232 -13.26 -0.43 2.64
N SER A 233 -14.01 -1.43 2.20
CA SER A 233 -14.23 -1.75 0.78
C SER A 233 -14.99 -0.67 0.00
N MET A 234 -15.91 0.05 0.68
CA MET A 234 -16.75 1.09 0.08
C MET A 234 -15.99 2.32 -0.44
N LEU A 235 -14.68 2.40 -0.18
CA LEU A 235 -13.80 3.48 -0.59
C LEU A 235 -12.87 3.09 -1.76
N GLU A 236 -12.92 1.83 -2.22
CA GLU A 236 -11.95 1.22 -3.13
C GLU A 236 -12.57 0.67 -4.43
N ALA A 237 -13.76 1.11 -4.84
CA ALA A 237 -14.35 0.67 -6.11
C ALA A 237 -13.42 1.06 -7.28
N GLU A 238 -12.69 0.11 -7.84
CA GLU A 238 -11.82 0.32 -9.00
C GLU A 238 -12.69 0.46 -10.25
N VAL A 239 -12.49 1.56 -10.99
CA VAL A 239 -13.13 1.81 -12.31
C VAL A 239 -12.06 1.94 -13.40
N VAL A 240 -10.91 1.31 -13.18
CA VAL A 240 -9.89 1.20 -14.23
C VAL A 240 -9.61 -0.29 -14.37
N ASP A 241 -9.86 -0.83 -15.56
CA ASP A 241 -9.44 -2.18 -15.94
C ASP A 241 -7.91 -2.22 -15.83
N LEU A 242 -7.41 -2.68 -14.69
CA LEU A 242 -5.99 -2.94 -14.54
C LEU A 242 -5.68 -4.09 -15.50
N GLN A 243 -4.80 -3.82 -16.47
CA GLN A 243 -4.25 -4.89 -17.29
C GLN A 243 -3.49 -5.85 -16.37
N GLY A 244 -3.45 -7.11 -16.74
CA GLY A 244 -2.95 -8.13 -15.83
C GLY A 244 -2.64 -9.43 -16.54
N ILE A 245 -2.29 -10.40 -15.74
CA ILE A 245 -2.05 -11.77 -16.18
C ILE A 245 -3.04 -12.66 -15.46
N SER A 246 -3.60 -13.62 -16.18
CA SER A 246 -4.44 -14.65 -15.60
C SER A 246 -3.85 -16.02 -15.88
N GLY A 247 -4.40 -17.03 -15.24
CA GLY A 247 -3.94 -18.37 -15.46
C GLY A 247 -4.51 -19.35 -14.46
N GLN A 248 -3.90 -20.54 -14.44
CA GLN A 248 -4.25 -21.59 -13.50
C GLN A 248 -3.03 -22.04 -12.72
N VAL A 249 -3.25 -22.34 -11.44
CA VAL A 249 -2.31 -23.04 -10.58
C VAL A 249 -2.77 -24.49 -10.47
N VAL A 250 -1.91 -25.41 -10.87
CA VAL A 250 -2.21 -26.85 -10.91
C VAL A 250 -1.08 -27.65 -10.25
N ASP A 251 -1.36 -28.87 -9.82
CA ASP A 251 -0.31 -29.79 -9.37
C ASP A 251 0.41 -30.49 -10.55
N ALA A 252 1.29 -31.44 -10.23
CA ALA A 252 2.02 -32.23 -11.23
C ALA A 252 1.11 -33.10 -12.12
N SER A 253 -0.10 -33.42 -11.67
CA SER A 253 -1.11 -34.17 -12.42
C SER A 253 -2.08 -33.29 -13.21
N GLY A 254 -1.93 -31.97 -13.11
CA GLY A 254 -2.82 -30.99 -13.74
C GLY A 254 -4.09 -30.72 -12.95
N VAL A 255 -4.20 -31.17 -11.69
CA VAL A 255 -5.36 -30.90 -10.85
C VAL A 255 -5.27 -29.47 -10.31
N PRO A 256 -6.31 -28.63 -10.49
CA PRO A 256 -6.28 -27.27 -9.99
C PRO A 256 -6.17 -27.15 -8.48
N GLN A 257 -5.41 -26.16 -8.02
CA GLN A 257 -5.09 -25.94 -6.61
C GLN A 257 -5.72 -24.64 -6.10
N PRO A 258 -6.79 -24.71 -5.28
CA PRO A 258 -7.42 -23.54 -4.69
C PRO A 258 -6.64 -22.98 -3.49
N GLY A 259 -6.84 -21.69 -3.20
CA GLY A 259 -6.31 -21.05 -1.99
C GLY A 259 -4.81 -20.73 -2.02
N LEU A 260 -4.16 -20.77 -3.19
CA LEU A 260 -2.79 -20.34 -3.38
C LEU A 260 -2.75 -18.89 -3.84
N TYR A 261 -1.63 -18.20 -3.57
CA TYR A 261 -1.38 -16.87 -4.10
C TYR A 261 -0.35 -16.95 -5.22
N VAL A 262 -0.56 -16.16 -6.28
CA VAL A 262 0.46 -15.91 -7.31
C VAL A 262 1.16 -14.60 -7.00
N PHE A 263 2.49 -14.65 -6.96
CA PHE A 263 3.39 -13.54 -6.65
C PHE A 263 4.17 -13.15 -7.89
N ALA A 264 4.25 -11.84 -8.15
CA ALA A 264 5.04 -11.29 -9.24
C ALA A 264 6.28 -10.54 -8.72
N TYR A 265 7.39 -10.72 -9.42
CA TYR A 265 8.68 -10.07 -9.15
C TYR A 265 9.23 -9.44 -10.41
N ARG A 266 9.96 -8.34 -10.29
CA ARG A 266 10.75 -7.75 -11.38
C ARG A 266 12.03 -8.51 -11.71
N GLN A 267 12.51 -9.33 -10.77
CA GLN A 267 13.78 -10.03 -10.89
C GLN A 267 13.58 -11.55 -10.97
N ALA A 268 14.28 -12.20 -11.90
CA ALA A 268 14.19 -13.64 -12.15
C ALA A 268 14.50 -14.52 -10.93
N ALA A 269 15.35 -14.02 -10.01
CA ALA A 269 15.68 -14.71 -8.78
C ALA A 269 14.45 -14.94 -7.88
N MET A 270 13.43 -14.06 -7.98
CA MET A 270 12.20 -14.09 -7.18
C MET A 270 12.46 -14.23 -5.67
N THR A 271 13.44 -13.46 -5.18
CA THR A 271 13.87 -13.46 -3.78
C THR A 271 13.29 -12.27 -3.02
N GLY A 272 12.99 -12.46 -1.74
CA GLY A 272 12.52 -11.39 -0.86
C GLY A 272 11.01 -11.17 -0.99
N ASN A 273 10.59 -9.91 -0.98
CA ASN A 273 9.19 -9.54 -1.06
C ASN A 273 8.71 -9.47 -2.50
N PRO A 274 7.50 -9.99 -2.81
CA PRO A 274 6.92 -9.80 -4.12
C PRO A 274 6.56 -8.33 -4.36
N ASP A 275 6.65 -7.92 -5.61
CA ASP A 275 6.23 -6.59 -6.06
C ASP A 275 4.70 -6.48 -6.06
N PHE A 276 4.04 -7.53 -6.58
CA PHE A 276 2.58 -7.68 -6.69
C PHE A 276 2.14 -9.10 -6.34
N PHE A 277 0.87 -9.28 -6.01
CA PHE A 277 0.28 -10.59 -5.72
C PHE A 277 -1.19 -10.64 -6.10
N SER A 278 -1.69 -11.82 -6.45
CA SER A 278 -3.11 -12.08 -6.74
C SER A 278 -3.95 -12.20 -5.47
N THR A 279 -5.27 -12.23 -5.61
CA THR A 279 -6.15 -12.88 -4.61
C THR A 279 -5.88 -14.39 -4.55
N PRO A 280 -6.38 -15.11 -3.52
CA PRO A 280 -6.29 -16.57 -3.50
C PRO A 280 -6.93 -17.20 -4.75
N THR A 281 -6.30 -18.25 -5.27
CA THR A 281 -6.82 -19.01 -6.42
C THR A 281 -8.20 -19.59 -6.14
N GLY A 282 -9.06 -19.57 -7.16
CA GLY A 282 -10.40 -20.13 -7.11
C GLY A 282 -10.44 -21.66 -6.98
N ALA A 283 -11.64 -22.22 -6.84
CA ALA A 283 -11.86 -23.68 -6.78
C ALA A 283 -11.33 -24.43 -8.01
N ASP A 284 -11.25 -23.74 -9.14
CA ASP A 284 -10.71 -24.17 -10.43
C ASP A 284 -9.22 -23.82 -10.61
N GLY A 285 -8.54 -23.40 -9.53
CA GLY A 285 -7.13 -22.98 -9.55
C GLY A 285 -6.89 -21.68 -10.32
N HIS A 286 -7.95 -20.99 -10.78
CA HIS A 286 -7.80 -19.77 -11.56
C HIS A 286 -7.29 -18.62 -10.69
N PHE A 287 -6.42 -17.79 -11.26
CA PHE A 287 -5.98 -16.54 -10.66
C PHE A 287 -6.00 -15.40 -11.67
N GLU A 288 -6.13 -14.19 -11.15
CA GLU A 288 -5.86 -12.95 -11.86
C GLU A 288 -4.92 -12.10 -11.01
N ILE A 289 -3.89 -11.54 -11.64
CA ILE A 289 -2.99 -10.58 -11.01
C ILE A 289 -2.98 -9.28 -11.81
N SER A 290 -3.43 -8.22 -11.16
CA SER A 290 -3.38 -6.86 -11.70
C SER A 290 -1.93 -6.37 -11.70
N LEU A 291 -1.45 -5.94 -12.86
CA LEU A 291 -0.09 -5.48 -13.07
C LEU A 291 -0.10 -4.11 -13.74
N PRO A 292 0.67 -3.16 -13.23
CA PRO A 292 0.44 -1.77 -13.60
C PRO A 292 1.13 -1.30 -14.87
N ASP A 293 2.01 -2.13 -15.43
CA ASP A 293 2.73 -1.84 -16.66
C ASP A 293 3.04 -3.15 -17.38
N SER A 294 3.65 -3.04 -18.56
CA SER A 294 3.93 -4.17 -19.44
C SER A 294 4.97 -5.17 -18.90
N GLY A 295 5.64 -4.91 -17.77
CA GLY A 295 6.66 -5.81 -17.24
C GLY A 295 8.08 -5.54 -17.76
N PRO A 296 8.99 -6.54 -17.75
CA PRO A 296 8.73 -7.96 -17.50
C PRO A 296 8.47 -8.29 -16.02
N TYR A 297 7.72 -9.36 -15.78
CA TYR A 297 7.46 -9.94 -14.46
C TYR A 297 7.82 -11.43 -14.43
N TYR A 298 8.22 -11.94 -13.27
CA TYR A 298 8.46 -13.35 -13.01
C TYR A 298 7.47 -13.83 -11.95
N LEU A 299 6.78 -14.93 -12.22
CA LEU A 299 5.68 -15.41 -11.39
C LEU A 299 6.06 -16.66 -10.60
N LEU A 300 5.57 -16.75 -9.37
CA LEU A 300 5.55 -17.98 -8.58
C LEU A 300 4.24 -18.12 -7.83
N ALA A 301 3.79 -19.34 -7.59
CA ALA A 301 2.62 -19.65 -6.80
C ALA A 301 3.02 -20.33 -5.48
N ARG A 302 2.41 -19.93 -4.36
CA ARG A 302 2.57 -20.61 -3.07
C ARG A 302 1.43 -20.33 -2.09
N GLN A 303 1.35 -21.11 -1.01
CA GLN A 303 0.23 -21.02 -0.06
C GLN A 303 0.36 -19.85 0.92
N ALA A 304 1.58 -19.48 1.33
CA ALA A 304 1.78 -18.56 2.44
C ALA A 304 2.65 -17.35 2.09
N PHE A 305 2.39 -16.24 2.79
CA PHE A 305 3.24 -15.05 2.78
C PHE A 305 4.35 -15.14 3.83
N GLY A 306 5.49 -14.54 3.49
CA GLY A 306 6.61 -14.37 4.41
C GLY A 306 7.49 -15.61 4.52
N GLY A 307 8.74 -15.37 4.93
CA GLY A 307 9.76 -16.41 5.08
C GLY A 307 10.07 -17.21 3.81
N PRO A 308 11.08 -18.08 3.87
CA PRO A 308 11.20 -19.17 2.93
C PRO A 308 9.93 -20.05 2.94
N ALA A 309 9.58 -20.63 1.80
CA ALA A 309 8.54 -21.65 1.78
C ALA A 309 8.88 -22.82 2.70
N GLY A 310 7.91 -23.20 3.53
CA GLY A 310 8.05 -24.25 4.54
C GLY A 310 8.13 -25.63 3.91
N GLY A 311 8.60 -26.61 4.69
CA GLY A 311 8.47 -28.02 4.31
C GLY A 311 6.99 -28.34 4.10
N ASP A 312 6.68 -29.02 3.00
CA ASP A 312 5.32 -29.41 2.58
C ASP A 312 4.43 -28.27 2.04
N GLU A 313 4.91 -27.02 2.01
CA GLU A 313 4.17 -25.93 1.38
C GLU A 313 4.11 -26.12 -0.14
N LEU A 314 2.93 -26.05 -0.75
CA LEU A 314 2.81 -26.03 -2.20
C LEU A 314 3.51 -24.79 -2.76
N TYR A 315 4.46 -25.03 -3.66
CA TYR A 315 5.32 -24.01 -4.24
C TYR A 315 5.61 -24.35 -5.71
N GLY A 316 5.64 -23.32 -6.56
CA GLY A 316 5.95 -23.48 -7.98
C GLY A 316 6.35 -22.16 -8.61
N LYS A 317 7.25 -22.19 -9.59
CA LYS A 317 7.64 -21.02 -10.38
C LYS A 317 7.10 -21.19 -11.80
N LEU A 318 6.72 -20.09 -12.44
CA LEU A 318 6.48 -20.10 -13.87
C LEU A 318 7.82 -20.32 -14.59
N GLN A 319 7.96 -21.46 -15.25
CA GLN A 319 9.21 -21.92 -15.84
C GLN A 319 8.97 -22.52 -17.23
N ALA A 320 9.99 -22.45 -18.07
CA ALA A 320 10.02 -23.19 -19.33
C ALA A 320 10.24 -24.68 -19.05
N SER A 321 10.07 -25.53 -20.06
CA SER A 321 10.27 -26.99 -19.93
C SER A 321 11.69 -27.38 -19.44
N GLY A 322 12.67 -26.48 -19.55
CA GLY A 322 14.04 -26.66 -19.04
C GLY A 322 14.26 -26.23 -17.58
N GLY A 323 13.25 -25.69 -16.89
CA GLY A 323 13.33 -25.24 -15.49
C GLY A 323 13.75 -23.77 -15.31
N ASP A 324 14.10 -23.07 -16.39
CA ASP A 324 14.44 -21.64 -16.33
C ASP A 324 13.19 -20.79 -16.09
N PRO A 325 13.23 -19.77 -15.20
CA PRO A 325 12.14 -18.83 -15.01
C PRO A 325 11.77 -18.10 -16.30
N VAL A 326 10.48 -18.03 -16.60
CA VAL A 326 9.98 -17.33 -17.80
C VAL A 326 9.42 -15.97 -17.39
N PRO A 327 9.90 -14.86 -17.99
CA PRO A 327 9.26 -13.58 -17.81
C PRO A 327 7.97 -13.52 -18.60
N VAL A 328 7.00 -12.79 -18.06
CA VAL A 328 5.72 -12.47 -18.70
C VAL A 328 5.60 -10.97 -18.88
N THR A 329 4.90 -10.56 -19.95
CA THR A 329 4.69 -9.15 -20.28
C THR A 329 3.21 -8.88 -20.44
N VAL A 330 2.71 -7.85 -19.77
CA VAL A 330 1.29 -7.49 -19.87
C VAL A 330 1.07 -6.87 -21.25
N SER A 331 0.23 -7.53 -22.05
CA SER A 331 -0.22 -7.05 -23.35
C SER A 331 -1.70 -6.69 -23.30
N THR A 332 -2.23 -6.02 -24.32
CA THR A 332 -3.67 -5.72 -24.42
C THR A 332 -4.55 -6.98 -24.51
N LYS A 333 -3.95 -8.15 -24.75
CA LYS A 333 -4.61 -9.44 -24.66
C LYS A 333 -4.23 -10.10 -23.32
N GLN A 334 -5.24 -10.52 -22.58
CA GLN A 334 -5.07 -11.30 -21.36
C GLN A 334 -4.22 -12.55 -21.66
N GLU A 335 -3.04 -12.62 -21.05
CA GLU A 335 -2.17 -13.79 -21.15
C GLU A 335 -2.65 -14.84 -20.16
N GLU A 336 -2.86 -16.07 -20.64
CA GLU A 336 -3.14 -17.24 -19.80
C GLU A 336 -1.87 -18.06 -19.60
N VAL A 337 -1.47 -18.24 -18.34
CA VAL A 337 -0.30 -19.05 -17.97
C VAL A 337 -0.70 -20.19 -17.05
N VAL A 338 0.12 -21.23 -17.01
CA VAL A 338 -0.06 -22.36 -16.08
C VAL A 338 1.16 -22.45 -15.18
N ILE A 339 0.93 -22.41 -13.87
CA ILE A 339 1.98 -22.60 -12.86
C ILE A 339 1.77 -23.95 -12.20
N HIS A 340 2.77 -24.83 -12.33
CA HIS A 340 2.78 -26.13 -11.66
C HIS A 340 3.37 -25.98 -10.26
N VAL A 341 2.65 -26.46 -9.25
CA VAL A 341 3.10 -26.47 -7.85
C VAL A 341 3.30 -27.90 -7.34
N ALA A 342 4.25 -28.03 -6.42
CA ALA A 342 4.48 -29.26 -5.68
C ALA A 342 4.84 -28.90 -4.23
N PRO A 343 4.68 -29.83 -3.27
CA PRO A 343 5.19 -29.63 -1.92
C PRO A 343 6.69 -29.31 -1.99
N LYS A 344 7.11 -28.22 -1.34
CA LYS A 344 8.51 -27.85 -1.34
C LYS A 344 9.30 -28.88 -0.53
N THR A 345 10.16 -29.62 -1.20
CA THR A 345 11.11 -30.51 -0.55
C THR A 345 12.16 -29.66 0.17
N SER A 346 12.49 -30.08 1.40
CA SER A 346 13.57 -29.46 2.16
C SER A 346 14.90 -29.91 1.56
N ASP A 347 15.55 -29.04 0.79
CA ASP A 347 16.96 -29.20 0.44
C ASP A 347 17.86 -28.64 1.54
#